data_AF-A0A2U2N1A6-F1
#
_entry.id   AF-A0A2U2N1A6-F1
#
_cell.length_a   1.000
_cell.length_b   1.000
_cell.length_c   1.000
_cell.angle_alpha   90.00
_cell.angle_beta   90.00
_cell.angle_gamma   90.00
#
_symmetry.space_group_name_H-M   'P 1'
#
loop_
_entity.id
_entity.type
_entity.pdbx_description
1 polymer ?
#
loop_
_entity_poly.entity_id
_entity_poly.type
_entity_poly.pdbx_seq_one_letter_code
_entity_poly.pdbx_strand_id
1 'polypeptide(L)'
;MSAQTKQPPAERAAALRESARQLRQSAQYADGPGYHEELRRAGELEAQAARLEADARATENRRRRELAQIHLAKKQLGLDEETYRAMLWSVWRVRSAADLDEAGRRAVLDHMKQRGFRPRRKGRSRPAASREDLVAKVRAQLAAADRPDAYADGMARRMFGVERFEWCTPDQLRRLVAALTYDARRRGRSQ
;
A
#
# COMPACT_ATOMS: atom_id res chain seq x y z
N MET A 1 18.69 20.22 -26.17
CA MET A 1 18.10 19.07 -25.47
C MET A 1 17.26 19.60 -24.32
N SER A 2 16.01 19.17 -24.27
CA SER A 2 14.84 20.04 -24.06
C SER A 2 14.61 20.52 -22.62
N ALA A 3 14.22 21.79 -22.49
CA ALA A 3 13.81 22.45 -21.25
C ALA A 3 12.52 21.87 -20.61
N GLN A 4 11.87 20.90 -21.28
CA GLN A 4 10.63 20.26 -20.84
C GLN A 4 10.77 19.37 -19.57
N THR A 5 11.99 19.01 -19.17
CA THR A 5 12.22 17.98 -18.13
C THR A 5 12.17 18.52 -16.69
N LYS A 6 12.15 19.84 -16.48
CA LYS A 6 12.15 20.46 -15.12
C LYS A 6 10.76 20.79 -14.57
N GLN A 7 9.69 20.66 -15.35
CA GLN A 7 8.34 20.99 -14.88
C GLN A 7 7.81 19.95 -13.89
N PRO A 8 7.12 20.37 -12.81
CA PRO A 8 6.44 19.48 -11.89
C PRO A 8 5.57 18.46 -12.63
N PRO A 9 5.50 17.20 -12.16
CA PRO A 9 4.69 16.16 -12.81
C PRO A 9 3.23 16.57 -13.05
N ALA A 10 2.68 17.38 -12.15
CA ALA A 10 1.32 17.92 -12.25
C ALA A 10 1.15 18.89 -13.44
N GLU A 11 2.12 19.78 -13.69
CA GLU A 11 2.08 20.71 -14.82
C GLU A 11 2.22 19.97 -16.15
N ARG A 12 3.08 18.93 -16.19
CA ARG A 12 3.24 18.07 -17.38
C ARG A 12 1.95 17.31 -17.71
N ALA A 13 1.28 16.78 -16.69
CA ALA A 13 -0.02 16.13 -16.86
C ALA A 13 -1.11 17.12 -17.30
N ALA A 14 -1.11 18.34 -16.76
CA ALA A 14 -2.03 19.40 -17.17
C ALA A 14 -1.83 19.81 -18.64
N ALA A 15 -0.57 19.99 -19.07
CA ALA A 15 -0.22 20.30 -20.45
C ALA A 15 -0.68 19.19 -21.42
N LEU A 16 -0.45 17.91 -21.08
CA LEU A 16 -0.91 16.78 -21.90
C LEU A 16 -2.45 16.72 -22.03
N ARG A 17 -3.18 17.06 -20.96
CA ARG A 17 -4.65 17.16 -21.01
C ARG A 17 -5.13 18.34 -21.85
N GLU A 18 -4.40 19.45 -21.83
CA GLU A 18 -4.70 20.60 -22.67
C GLU A 18 -4.47 20.27 -24.14
N SER A 19 -3.36 19.61 -24.48
CA SER A 19 -3.12 19.09 -25.83
C SER A 19 -4.18 18.08 -26.28
N ALA A 20 -4.63 17.19 -25.38
CA ALA A 20 -5.72 16.26 -25.69
C ALA A 20 -7.06 16.97 -25.93
N ARG A 21 -7.36 18.02 -25.17
CA ARG A 21 -8.56 18.85 -25.37
C ARG A 21 -8.51 19.58 -26.72
N GLN A 22 -7.37 20.15 -27.07
CA GLN A 22 -7.17 20.80 -28.37
C GLN A 22 -7.34 19.82 -29.54
N LEU A 23 -6.81 18.59 -29.43
CA LEU A 23 -6.98 17.55 -30.46
C LEU A 23 -8.42 17.02 -30.58
N ARG A 24 -9.15 16.94 -29.47
CA ARG A 24 -10.60 16.63 -29.53
C ARG A 24 -11.39 17.75 -30.19
N GLN A 25 -11.03 18.99 -29.89
CA GLN A 25 -11.66 20.15 -30.48
C GLN A 25 -11.34 20.27 -31.98
N SER A 26 -10.10 19.98 -32.41
CA SER A 26 -9.76 19.93 -33.84
C SER A 26 -10.49 18.80 -34.57
N ALA A 27 -10.61 17.64 -33.94
CA ALA A 27 -11.33 16.50 -34.52
C ALA A 27 -12.80 16.84 -34.81
N GLN A 28 -13.43 17.68 -34.00
CA GLN A 28 -14.81 18.15 -34.23
C GLN A 28 -14.99 18.90 -35.56
N TYR A 29 -13.90 19.39 -36.17
CA TYR A 29 -13.90 20.11 -37.45
C TYR A 29 -13.15 19.36 -38.56
N ALA A 30 -12.68 18.13 -38.30
CA ALA A 30 -11.94 17.33 -39.27
C ALA A 30 -12.90 16.38 -40.03
N ASP A 31 -12.98 16.53 -41.35
CA ASP A 31 -13.75 15.62 -42.21
C ASP A 31 -12.91 14.39 -42.64
N GLY A 32 -13.53 13.21 -42.62
CA GLY A 32 -12.93 11.98 -43.16
C GLY A 32 -11.95 11.26 -42.19
N PRO A 33 -10.96 10.49 -42.71
CA PRO A 33 -10.14 9.56 -41.90
C PRO A 33 -9.26 10.25 -40.83
N GLY A 34 -9.03 11.56 -40.92
CA GLY A 34 -8.30 12.34 -39.92
C GLY A 34 -9.00 12.42 -38.55
N TYR A 35 -10.34 12.39 -38.54
CA TYR A 35 -11.15 12.40 -37.31
C TYR A 35 -10.79 11.27 -36.34
N HIS A 36 -10.72 10.05 -36.85
CA HIS A 36 -10.44 8.86 -36.03
C HIS A 36 -8.98 8.81 -35.56
N GLU A 37 -8.05 9.39 -36.32
CA GLU A 37 -6.65 9.50 -35.93
C GLU A 37 -6.45 10.52 -34.81
N GLU A 38 -7.05 11.69 -34.92
CA GLU A 38 -7.00 12.73 -33.89
C GLU A 38 -7.65 12.27 -32.58
N LEU A 39 -8.78 11.55 -32.64
CA LEU A 39 -9.41 10.97 -31.46
C LEU A 39 -8.56 9.89 -30.78
N ARG A 40 -7.89 9.01 -31.54
CA ARG A 40 -6.96 8.04 -30.97
C ARG A 40 -5.80 8.73 -30.28
N ARG A 41 -5.19 9.73 -30.94
CA ARG A 41 -4.07 10.51 -30.39
C ARG A 41 -4.47 11.29 -29.14
N ALA A 42 -5.66 11.88 -29.12
CA ALA A 42 -6.20 12.52 -27.92
C ALA A 42 -6.39 11.51 -26.78
N GLY A 43 -6.92 10.31 -27.08
CA GLY A 43 -7.05 9.22 -26.10
C GLY A 43 -5.69 8.77 -25.53
N GLU A 44 -4.67 8.66 -26.38
CA GLU A 44 -3.30 8.33 -25.96
C GLU A 44 -2.70 9.39 -25.03
N LEU A 45 -2.86 10.68 -25.36
CA LEU A 45 -2.37 11.78 -24.52
C LEU A 45 -3.08 11.84 -23.17
N GLU A 46 -4.39 11.56 -23.12
CA GLU A 46 -5.11 11.45 -21.85
C GLU A 46 -4.64 10.26 -21.02
N ALA A 47 -4.40 9.12 -21.66
CA ALA A 47 -3.84 7.96 -21.00
C ALA A 47 -2.42 8.25 -20.45
N GLN A 48 -1.59 8.97 -21.20
CA GLN A 48 -0.26 9.41 -20.75
C GLN A 48 -0.36 10.38 -19.56
N ALA A 49 -1.27 11.35 -19.61
CA ALA A 49 -1.51 12.27 -18.50
C ALA A 49 -1.98 11.52 -17.23
N ALA A 50 -2.92 10.59 -17.38
CA ALA A 50 -3.44 9.78 -16.28
C ALA A 50 -2.35 8.92 -15.63
N ARG A 51 -1.43 8.35 -16.42
CA ARG A 51 -0.27 7.59 -15.91
C ARG A 51 0.67 8.47 -15.10
N LEU A 52 1.08 9.63 -15.62
CA LEU A 52 1.96 10.57 -14.91
C LEU A 52 1.36 11.03 -13.58
N GLU A 53 0.05 11.29 -13.54
CA GLU A 53 -0.61 11.63 -12.29
C GLU A 53 -0.70 10.47 -11.30
N ALA A 54 -0.98 9.27 -11.79
CA ALA A 54 -1.00 8.08 -10.94
C ALA A 54 0.38 7.85 -10.30
N ASP A 55 1.45 8.00 -11.07
CA ASP A 55 2.82 7.90 -10.59
C ASP A 55 3.14 9.00 -9.56
N ALA A 56 2.76 10.26 -9.84
CA ALA A 56 2.93 11.37 -8.90
C ALA A 56 2.16 11.17 -7.58
N ARG A 57 0.93 10.64 -7.65
CA ARG A 57 0.16 10.27 -6.44
C ARG A 57 0.83 9.13 -5.69
N ALA A 58 1.38 8.14 -6.39
CA ALA A 58 2.07 7.01 -5.78
C ALA A 58 3.36 7.44 -5.04
N THR A 59 4.14 8.35 -5.63
CA THR A 59 5.36 8.90 -5.01
C THR A 59 5.05 9.74 -3.78
N GLU A 60 4.04 10.62 -3.83
CA GLU A 60 3.62 11.40 -2.65
C GLU A 60 3.06 10.50 -1.54
N ASN A 61 2.26 9.48 -1.88
CA ASN A 61 1.79 8.49 -0.91
C ASN A 61 2.95 7.71 -0.27
N ARG A 62 4.00 7.39 -1.03
CA ARG A 62 5.22 6.78 -0.50
C ARG A 62 5.93 7.72 0.47
N ARG A 63 6.16 8.97 0.08
CA ARG A 63 6.77 10.00 0.93
C ARG A 63 6.04 10.17 2.26
N ARG A 64 4.71 10.33 2.23
CA ARG A 64 3.87 10.44 3.43
C ARG A 64 4.00 9.23 4.36
N ARG A 65 4.00 8.01 3.80
CA ARG A 65 4.17 6.78 4.58
C ARG A 65 5.56 6.69 5.22
N GLU A 66 6.61 7.05 4.50
CA GLU A 66 7.99 7.03 5.01
C GLU A 66 8.19 8.07 6.12
N LEU A 67 7.70 9.30 5.95
CA LEU A 67 7.75 10.33 7.00
C LEU A 67 6.99 9.87 8.25
N ALA A 68 5.80 9.28 8.08
CA ALA A 68 5.06 8.72 9.20
C ALA A 68 5.83 7.60 9.91
N GLN A 69 6.56 6.75 9.17
CA GLN A 69 7.43 5.73 9.77
C GLN A 69 8.61 6.34 10.53
N ILE A 70 9.24 7.39 10.00
CA ILE A 70 10.35 8.08 10.70
C ILE A 70 9.84 8.67 12.03
N HIS A 71 8.68 9.34 12.02
CA HIS A 71 8.10 9.87 13.25
C HIS A 71 7.65 8.77 14.24
N LEU A 72 7.13 7.66 13.73
CA LEU A 72 6.84 6.49 14.56
C LEU A 72 8.12 5.91 15.18
N ALA A 73 9.19 5.79 14.39
CA ALA A 73 10.48 5.30 14.83
C ALA A 73 11.08 6.20 15.91
N LYS A 74 10.98 7.53 15.76
CA LYS A 74 11.37 8.49 16.80
C LYS A 74 10.69 8.17 18.13
N LYS A 75 9.37 7.98 18.11
CA LYS A 75 8.57 7.63 19.31
C LYS A 75 8.95 6.26 19.89
N GLN A 76 9.12 5.25 19.03
CA GLN A 76 9.42 3.88 19.46
C GLN A 76 10.82 3.74 20.07
N LEU A 77 11.79 4.51 19.57
CA LEU A 77 13.15 4.56 20.08
C LEU A 77 13.32 5.52 21.26
N GLY A 78 12.27 6.25 21.65
CA GLY A 78 12.33 7.21 22.76
C GLY A 78 13.27 8.39 22.53
N LEU A 79 13.48 8.80 21.26
CA LEU A 79 14.38 9.91 20.95
C LEU A 79 13.71 11.24 21.28
N ASP A 80 14.38 12.06 22.09
CA ASP A 80 14.02 13.46 22.27
C ASP A 80 14.29 14.28 20.99
N GLU A 81 13.84 15.54 20.97
CA GLU A 81 13.93 16.39 19.78
C GLU A 81 15.38 16.73 19.39
N GLU A 82 16.27 16.94 20.37
CA GLU A 82 17.66 17.30 20.11
C GLU A 82 18.43 16.10 19.56
N THR A 83 18.33 14.94 20.21
CA THR A 83 18.92 13.69 19.73
C THR A 83 18.40 13.30 18.35
N TYR A 84 17.11 13.51 18.10
CA TYR A 84 16.50 13.26 16.79
C TYR A 84 17.09 14.16 15.69
N ARG A 85 17.25 15.47 15.94
CA ARG A 85 17.87 16.40 14.99
C ARG A 85 19.35 16.09 14.76
N ALA A 86 20.08 15.75 15.82
CA ALA A 86 21.47 15.32 15.71
C ALA A 86 21.63 14.06 14.85
N MET A 87 20.70 13.10 15.00
CA MET A 87 20.66 11.90 14.16
C MET A 87 20.40 12.24 12.68
N LEU A 88 19.41 13.09 12.38
CA LEU A 88 19.16 13.53 10.99
C LEU A 88 20.36 14.23 10.37
N TRP A 89 21.03 15.08 11.15
CA TRP A 89 22.25 15.75 10.71
C TRP A 89 23.39 14.76 10.46
N SER A 90 23.55 13.75 11.31
CA SER A 90 24.60 12.74 11.18
C SER A 90 24.38 11.84 9.95
N VAL A 91 23.14 11.45 9.65
CA VAL A 91 22.83 10.50 8.57
C VAL A 91 22.75 11.18 7.21
N TRP A 92 22.09 12.34 7.11
CA TRP A 92 21.77 12.97 5.82
C TRP A 92 22.00 14.48 5.79
N ARG A 93 22.62 15.06 6.82
CA ARG A 93 22.96 16.50 6.89
C ARG A 93 21.75 17.45 6.77
N VAL A 94 20.57 17.00 7.21
CA VAL A 94 19.35 17.84 7.25
C VAL A 94 18.95 18.18 8.68
N ARG A 95 18.22 19.28 8.84
CA ARG A 95 17.71 19.74 10.15
C ARG A 95 16.28 19.27 10.42
N SER A 96 15.53 18.94 9.36
CA SER A 96 14.16 18.42 9.45
C SER A 96 13.99 17.20 8.55
N ALA A 97 13.07 16.30 8.94
CA ALA A 97 12.66 15.19 8.07
C ALA A 97 11.90 15.65 6.82
N ALA A 98 11.33 16.86 6.84
CA ALA A 98 10.65 17.43 5.68
C ALA A 98 11.61 17.67 4.50
N ASP A 99 12.89 17.91 4.79
CA ASP A 99 13.95 18.23 3.83
C ASP A 99 14.58 16.97 3.22
N LEU A 100 14.15 15.77 3.63
CA LEU A 100 14.66 14.51 3.10
C LEU A 100 14.08 14.21 1.71
N ASP A 101 14.96 13.93 0.76
CA ASP A 101 14.65 13.30 -0.52
C ASP A 101 14.36 11.79 -0.36
N GLU A 102 14.07 11.09 -1.45
CA GLU A 102 13.73 9.66 -1.38
C GLU A 102 14.88 8.81 -0.83
N ALA A 103 16.11 9.06 -1.28
CA ALA A 103 17.29 8.37 -0.80
C ALA A 103 17.53 8.63 0.70
N GLY A 104 17.40 9.89 1.14
CA GLY A 104 17.57 10.28 2.53
C GLY A 104 16.52 9.68 3.46
N ARG A 105 15.24 9.66 3.07
CA ARG A 105 14.19 8.99 3.86
C ARG A 105 14.50 7.50 4.03
N ARG A 106 15.02 6.85 2.99
CA ARG A 106 15.39 5.44 3.06
C ARG A 106 16.59 5.21 3.98
N ALA A 107 17.65 6.00 3.82
CA ALA A 107 18.85 5.93 4.65
C ALA A 107 18.53 6.12 6.15
N VAL A 108 17.71 7.13 6.49
CA VAL A 108 17.27 7.38 7.87
C VAL A 108 16.45 6.20 8.41
N LEU A 109 15.51 5.66 7.64
CA LEU A 109 14.72 4.52 8.07
C LEU A 109 15.58 3.27 8.31
N ASP A 110 16.56 3.01 7.44
CA ASP A 110 17.44 1.85 7.58
C ASP A 110 18.38 2.01 8.78
N HIS A 111 18.90 3.22 9.02
CA HIS A 111 19.64 3.56 10.23
C HIS A 111 18.81 3.37 11.52
N MET A 112 17.55 3.80 11.51
CA MET A 112 16.66 3.59 12.66
C MET A 112 16.36 2.11 12.90
N LYS A 113 16.22 1.30 11.84
CA LYS A 113 16.02 -0.16 11.96
C LYS A 113 17.23 -0.84 12.59
N GLN A 114 18.45 -0.46 12.20
CA GLN A 114 19.69 -0.96 12.80
C GLN A 114 19.75 -0.66 14.31
N ARG A 115 19.16 0.47 14.73
CA ARG A 115 19.03 0.86 16.14
C ARG A 115 17.81 0.28 16.87
N GLY A 116 17.13 -0.70 16.28
CA GLY A 116 16.04 -1.43 16.91
C GLY A 116 14.64 -0.96 16.55
N PHE A 117 14.47 -0.02 15.61
CA PHE A 117 13.14 0.30 15.09
C PHE A 117 12.55 -0.91 14.36
N ARG A 118 11.40 -1.38 14.85
CA ARG A 118 10.62 -2.44 14.21
C ARG A 118 9.30 -1.86 13.73
N PRO A 119 9.14 -1.58 12.42
CA PRO A 119 7.89 -1.04 11.92
C PRO A 119 6.74 -1.97 12.28
N ARG A 120 5.74 -1.42 12.97
CA ARG A 120 4.56 -2.17 13.34
C ARG A 120 3.87 -2.68 12.07
N ARG A 121 3.80 -4.00 11.92
CA ARG A 121 2.89 -4.61 10.96
C ARG A 121 1.48 -4.20 11.35
N LYS A 122 0.65 -3.81 10.37
CA LYS A 122 -0.76 -3.52 10.62
C LYS A 122 -1.36 -4.78 11.24
N GLY A 123 -1.72 -4.71 12.52
CA GLY A 123 -2.29 -5.84 13.26
C GLY A 123 -3.57 -6.31 12.57
N ARG A 124 -3.96 -7.55 12.86
CA ARG A 124 -5.28 -8.02 12.42
C ARG A 124 -6.35 -7.23 13.18
N SER A 125 -7.38 -6.77 12.46
CA SER A 125 -8.50 -6.07 13.08
C SER A 125 -9.16 -6.98 14.13
N ARG A 126 -9.56 -6.39 15.25
CA ARG A 126 -10.29 -7.13 16.28
C ARG A 126 -11.67 -7.49 15.71
N PRO A 127 -12.08 -8.76 15.73
CA PRO A 127 -13.41 -9.15 15.25
C PRO A 127 -14.49 -8.52 16.13
N ALA A 128 -15.71 -8.39 15.61
CA ALA A 128 -16.85 -7.98 16.42
C ALA A 128 -17.11 -9.01 17.53
N ALA A 129 -17.63 -8.56 18.68
CA ALA A 129 -17.86 -9.40 19.86
C ALA A 129 -18.65 -10.70 19.53
N SER A 130 -19.66 -10.60 18.67
CA SER A 130 -20.48 -11.76 18.23
C SER A 130 -19.71 -12.85 17.49
N ARG A 131 -18.48 -12.58 17.04
CA ARG A 131 -17.61 -13.50 16.29
C ARG A 131 -16.30 -13.81 17.01
N GLU A 132 -16.05 -13.18 18.16
CA GLU A 132 -14.78 -13.30 18.89
C GLU A 132 -14.48 -14.74 19.29
N ASP A 133 -15.48 -15.47 19.81
CA ASP A 133 -15.32 -16.87 20.22
C ASP A 133 -15.00 -17.80 19.04
N LEU A 134 -15.65 -17.60 17.90
CA LEU A 134 -15.42 -18.41 16.70
C LEU A 134 -14.04 -18.13 16.10
N VAL A 135 -13.62 -16.86 16.08
CA VAL A 135 -12.27 -16.46 15.65
C VAL A 135 -11.22 -17.01 16.61
N ALA A 136 -11.46 -16.95 17.92
CA ALA A 136 -10.59 -17.52 18.94
C ALA A 136 -10.45 -19.04 18.76
N LYS A 137 -11.53 -19.75 18.46
CA LYS A 137 -11.51 -21.18 18.18
C LYS A 137 -10.69 -21.52 16.93
N VAL A 138 -10.83 -20.75 15.85
CA VAL A 138 -9.99 -20.92 14.65
C VAL A 138 -8.52 -20.71 15.00
N ARG A 139 -8.18 -19.65 15.72
CA ARG A 139 -6.79 -19.37 16.16
C ARG A 139 -6.23 -20.47 17.05
N ALA A 140 -7.03 -21.02 17.96
CA ALA A 140 -6.62 -22.13 18.81
C ALA A 140 -6.30 -23.39 17.99
N GLN A 141 -7.13 -23.73 16.99
CA GLN A 141 -6.86 -24.87 16.10
C GLN A 141 -5.60 -24.67 15.25
N LEU A 142 -5.34 -23.44 14.81
CA LEU A 142 -4.11 -23.09 14.09
C LEU A 142 -2.87 -23.17 14.98
N ALA A 143 -2.95 -22.65 16.21
CA ALA A 143 -1.86 -22.71 17.18
C ALA A 143 -1.52 -24.16 17.55
N ALA A 144 -2.54 -25.00 17.80
CA ALA A 144 -2.36 -26.43 18.02
C ALA A 144 -1.77 -27.15 16.79
N ALA A 145 -1.85 -26.54 15.61
CA ALA A 145 -1.29 -27.05 14.37
C ALA A 145 0.08 -26.48 14.00
N ASP A 146 0.64 -25.59 14.83
CA ASP A 146 1.80 -24.77 14.50
C ASP A 146 1.67 -24.09 13.12
N ARG A 147 0.46 -23.57 12.85
CA ARG A 147 0.12 -22.91 11.59
C ARG A 147 -0.11 -21.42 11.84
N PRO A 148 0.43 -20.53 11.00
CA PRO A 148 0.12 -19.11 11.11
C PRO A 148 -1.32 -18.82 10.67
N ASP A 149 -1.89 -17.74 11.17
CA ASP A 149 -3.21 -17.22 10.76
C ASP A 149 -3.37 -17.07 9.23
N ALA A 150 -2.26 -16.84 8.51
CA ALA A 150 -2.24 -16.77 7.04
C ALA A 150 -2.75 -18.06 6.37
N TYR A 151 -2.63 -19.21 7.05
CA TYR A 151 -3.16 -20.48 6.55
C TYR A 151 -4.69 -20.46 6.52
N ALA A 152 -5.34 -19.98 7.58
CA ALA A 152 -6.79 -19.83 7.60
C ALA A 152 -7.29 -18.76 6.63
N ASP A 153 -6.53 -17.67 6.41
CA ASP A 153 -6.85 -16.72 5.34
C ASP A 153 -6.87 -17.40 3.96
N GLY A 154 -5.88 -18.25 3.68
CA GLY A 154 -5.84 -19.03 2.44
C GLY A 154 -7.01 -20.01 2.30
N MET A 155 -7.52 -20.55 3.41
CA MET A 155 -8.75 -21.35 3.39
C MET A 155 -10.00 -20.50 3.19
N ALA A 156 -10.13 -19.37 3.90
CA ALA A 156 -11.25 -18.44 3.77
C ALA A 156 -11.36 -17.88 2.34
N ARG A 157 -10.22 -17.57 1.68
CA ARG A 157 -10.18 -17.17 0.28
C ARG A 157 -10.71 -18.25 -0.65
N ARG A 158 -10.28 -19.50 -0.46
CA ARG A 158 -10.70 -20.63 -1.29
C ARG A 158 -12.16 -21.04 -1.06
N MET A 159 -12.65 -20.97 0.17
CA MET A 159 -14.00 -21.43 0.52
C MET A 159 -15.07 -20.35 0.32
N PHE A 160 -14.73 -19.08 0.56
CA PHE A 160 -15.71 -18.00 0.65
C PHE A 160 -15.34 -16.73 -0.12
N GLY A 161 -14.15 -16.68 -0.75
CA GLY A 161 -13.65 -15.48 -1.41
C GLY A 161 -13.27 -14.33 -0.46
N VAL A 162 -13.15 -14.59 0.85
CA VAL A 162 -12.85 -13.58 1.85
C VAL A 162 -11.36 -13.54 2.15
N GLU A 163 -10.74 -12.35 2.06
CA GLU A 163 -9.27 -12.21 2.19
C GLU A 163 -8.70 -12.58 3.56
N ARG A 164 -9.48 -12.37 4.63
CA ARG A 164 -9.11 -12.62 6.03
C ARG A 164 -10.23 -13.35 6.74
N PHE A 165 -9.90 -14.41 7.47
CA PHE A 165 -10.96 -15.17 8.15
C PHE A 165 -11.69 -14.37 9.24
N GLU A 166 -11.08 -13.32 9.82
CA GLU A 166 -11.77 -12.42 10.77
C GLU A 166 -12.91 -11.60 10.14
N TRP A 167 -12.99 -11.54 8.82
CA TRP A 167 -14.08 -10.87 8.10
C TRP A 167 -15.21 -11.82 7.72
N CYS A 168 -15.02 -13.12 7.94
CA CYS A 168 -16.08 -14.10 7.70
C CYS A 168 -17.30 -13.84 8.58
N THR A 169 -18.46 -14.21 8.05
CA THR A 169 -19.71 -14.23 8.81
C THR A 169 -19.68 -15.35 9.87
N PRO A 170 -20.55 -15.32 10.89
CA PRO A 170 -20.60 -16.40 11.88
C PRO A 170 -20.78 -17.80 11.27
N ASP A 171 -21.60 -17.92 10.23
CA ASP A 171 -21.80 -19.18 9.51
C ASP A 171 -20.53 -19.66 8.79
N GLN A 172 -19.88 -18.76 8.04
CA GLN A 172 -18.63 -19.05 7.35
C GLN A 172 -17.53 -19.48 8.33
N LEU A 173 -17.45 -18.84 9.51
CA LEU A 173 -16.51 -19.23 10.56
C LEU A 173 -16.80 -20.64 11.11
N ARG A 174 -18.07 -21.01 11.33
CA ARG A 174 -18.43 -22.38 11.75
C ARG A 174 -18.00 -23.41 10.71
N ARG A 175 -18.23 -23.12 9.42
CA ARG A 175 -17.78 -23.96 8.31
C ARG A 175 -16.27 -24.05 8.20
N LEU A 176 -15.54 -22.96 8.48
CA LEU A 176 -14.08 -22.92 8.51
C LEU A 176 -13.51 -23.78 9.65
N VAL A 177 -14.11 -23.69 10.85
CA VAL A 177 -13.77 -24.53 12.00
C VAL A 177 -13.96 -26.02 11.68
N ALA A 178 -15.07 -26.37 11.02
CA ALA A 178 -15.33 -27.74 10.60
C ALA A 178 -14.28 -28.23 9.57
N ALA A 179 -13.93 -27.38 8.60
CA ALA A 179 -12.92 -27.71 7.60
C ALA A 179 -11.52 -27.91 8.22
N LEU A 180 -11.11 -27.06 9.17
CA LEU A 180 -9.85 -27.20 9.90
C LEU A 180 -9.83 -28.46 10.76
N THR A 181 -10.95 -28.80 11.39
CA THR A 181 -11.11 -30.03 12.17
C THR A 181 -10.89 -31.26 11.30
N TYR A 182 -11.49 -31.28 10.11
CA TYR A 182 -11.34 -32.41 9.19
C TYR A 182 -9.93 -32.48 8.57
N ASP A 183 -9.31 -31.34 8.27
CA ASP A 183 -7.90 -31.27 7.85
C ASP A 183 -6.93 -31.80 8.92
N ALA A 184 -7.18 -31.48 10.20
CA ALA A 184 -6.39 -32.01 11.32
C ALA A 184 -6.51 -33.54 11.44
N ARG A 185 -7.73 -34.08 11.30
CA ARG A 185 -7.98 -35.53 11.31
C ARG A 185 -7.28 -36.26 10.16
N ARG A 186 -7.33 -35.71 8.93
CA ARG A 186 -6.61 -36.26 7.77
C ARG A 186 -5.09 -36.32 7.96
N ARG A 187 -4.55 -35.43 8.78
CA ARG A 187 -3.10 -35.33 9.06
C ARG A 187 -2.69 -36.07 10.33
N GLY A 188 -3.54 -36.94 10.87
CA GLY A 188 -3.21 -37.82 11.99
C GLY A 188 -3.18 -37.13 13.36
N ARG A 189 -3.78 -35.95 13.50
CA ARG A 189 -3.91 -35.27 14.80
C ARG A 189 -5.32 -35.45 15.34
N SER A 190 -5.49 -36.40 16.25
CA SER A 190 -6.60 -36.45 17.20
C SER A 190 -6.56 -35.20 18.09
N GLN A 191 -7.73 -34.61 18.31
CA GLN A 191 -7.91 -33.39 19.11
C GLN A 191 -7.50 -33.57 20.56
#